data_AF-A0A978T6A8-F1
#
_entry.id   AF-A0A978T6A8-F1
#
_cell.length_a   1.000
_cell.length_b   1.000
_cell.length_c   1.000
_cell.angle_alpha   90.00
_cell.angle_beta   90.00
_cell.angle_gamma   90.00
#
_symmetry.space_group_name_H-M   'P 1'
#
loop_
_entity.id
_entity.type
_entity.pdbx_description
1 polymer ?
#
loop_
_entity_poly.entity_id
_entity_poly.type
_entity_poly.pdbx_seq_one_letter_code
_entity_poly.pdbx_strand_id
1 'polypeptide(L)'
;MWASAITAYLHYLSIGVIFAALAIEYFTLKEDLEAKEAWRILWADSAYGIAAVTILVTGLLRVFYYGKGTAYYTAMTVFWLKVGLFLVVGMVSLYPTFSFLMWLKSLIGEKPAERVKLLHYR
;
A
#
# COMPACT_ATOMS: atom_id res chain seq x y z
N MET A 1 -19.76 -5.81 20.91
CA MET A 1 -19.81 -4.35 20.63
C MET A 1 -18.44 -3.80 20.24
N TRP A 2 -17.39 -4.00 21.05
CA TRP A 2 -16.03 -3.47 20.77
C TRP A 2 -15.38 -3.98 19.48
N ALA A 3 -15.46 -5.28 19.18
CA ALA A 3 -14.83 -5.87 17.99
C ALA A 3 -15.32 -5.20 16.68
N SER A 4 -16.63 -5.02 16.53
CA SER A 4 -17.21 -4.33 15.36
C SER A 4 -16.69 -2.90 15.19
N ALA A 5 -16.54 -2.16 16.29
CA ALA A 5 -16.03 -0.81 16.26
C ALA A 5 -14.55 -0.79 15.86
N ILE A 6 -13.72 -1.61 16.50
CA ILE A 6 -12.29 -1.74 16.19
C ILE A 6 -12.08 -2.09 14.72
N THR A 7 -12.80 -3.10 14.20
CA THR A 7 -12.71 -3.47 12.78
C THR A 7 -13.08 -2.30 11.87
N ALA A 8 -14.11 -1.52 12.19
CA ALA A 8 -14.49 -0.36 11.41
C ALA A 8 -13.42 0.75 11.44
N TYR A 9 -12.90 1.09 12.62
CA TYR A 9 -11.86 2.11 12.76
C TYR A 9 -10.57 1.71 12.06
N LEU A 10 -10.12 0.45 12.20
CA LEU A 10 -8.96 -0.04 11.47
C LEU A 10 -9.19 0.03 9.95
N HIS A 11 -10.36 -0.38 9.45
CA HIS A 11 -10.67 -0.31 8.03
C HIS A 11 -10.57 1.12 7.48
N TYR A 12 -11.17 2.10 8.17
CA TYR A 12 -11.15 3.49 7.72
C TYR A 12 -9.80 4.17 7.92
N LEU A 13 -9.09 3.86 9.01
CA LEU A 13 -7.73 4.35 9.25
C LEU A 13 -6.77 3.86 8.16
N SER A 14 -6.88 2.58 7.76
CA SER A 14 -6.07 2.03 6.67
C SER A 14 -6.26 2.79 5.35
N ILE A 15 -7.46 3.27 5.06
CA ILE A 15 -7.69 4.13 3.87
C ILE A 15 -6.84 5.39 3.97
N GLY A 16 -6.87 6.08 5.12
CA GLY A 16 -6.05 7.27 5.35
C GLY A 16 -4.55 6.99 5.24
N VAL A 17 -4.07 5.87 5.79
CA VAL A 17 -2.66 5.44 5.69
C VAL A 17 -2.27 5.16 4.25
N ILE A 18 -3.12 4.50 3.46
CA ILE A 18 -2.89 4.27 2.03
C ILE A 18 -2.68 5.59 1.30
N PHE A 19 -3.58 6.57 1.48
CA PHE A 19 -3.45 7.88 0.83
C PHE A 19 -2.19 8.64 1.29
N ALA A 20 -1.87 8.58 2.58
CA ALA A 20 -0.68 9.22 3.12
C ALA A 20 0.62 8.59 2.56
N ALA A 21 0.68 7.26 2.51
CA ALA A 21 1.82 6.53 1.94
C ALA A 21 2.02 6.87 0.46
N LEU A 22 0.96 6.80 -0.35
CA LEU A 22 1.01 7.16 -1.77
C LEU A 22 1.42 8.62 -1.98
N ALA A 23 0.94 9.55 -1.14
CA ALA A 23 1.37 10.94 -1.22
C ALA A 23 2.87 11.08 -0.92
N ILE A 24 3.38 10.39 0.11
CA ILE A 24 4.81 10.40 0.43
C ILE A 24 5.63 9.83 -0.73
N GLU A 25 5.22 8.69 -1.30
CA GLU A 25 5.88 8.11 -2.48
C GLU A 25 5.89 9.10 -3.65
N TYR A 26 4.73 9.65 -4.00
CA TYR A 26 4.57 10.59 -5.11
C TYR A 26 5.46 11.83 -4.98
N PHE A 27 5.54 12.43 -3.77
CA PHE A 27 6.36 13.62 -3.56
C PHE A 27 7.85 13.32 -3.32
N THR A 28 8.21 12.07 -3.05
CA THR A 28 9.62 11.68 -2.83
C THR A 28 10.28 11.14 -4.08
N LEU A 29 9.52 10.43 -4.92
CA LEU A 29 10.04 9.76 -6.10
C LEU A 29 10.48 10.78 -7.16
N LYS A 30 11.76 10.69 -7.56
CA LYS A 30 12.42 11.53 -8.57
C LYS A 30 13.60 10.77 -9.19
N GLU A 31 14.17 11.30 -10.27
CA GLU A 31 15.27 10.65 -11.00
C GLU A 31 16.53 10.47 -10.13
N ASP A 32 16.93 11.49 -9.37
CA ASP A 32 18.10 11.42 -8.49
C ASP A 32 17.66 11.29 -7.03
N LEU A 33 17.63 10.06 -6.51
CA LEU A 33 17.30 9.76 -5.11
C LEU A 33 18.55 9.70 -4.23
N GLU A 34 18.53 10.44 -3.12
CA GLU A 34 19.46 10.20 -2.03
C GLU A 34 19.09 8.91 -1.27
N ALA A 35 20.06 8.26 -0.62
CA ALA A 35 19.81 7.04 0.14
C ALA A 35 18.69 7.21 1.19
N LYS A 36 18.63 8.37 1.85
CA LYS A 36 17.57 8.70 2.82
C LYS A 36 16.18 8.76 2.17
N GLU A 37 16.09 9.25 0.93
CA GLU A 37 14.84 9.36 0.18
C GLU A 37 14.37 7.99 -0.31
N ALA A 38 15.31 7.15 -0.77
CA ALA A 38 15.01 5.76 -1.12
C ALA A 38 14.47 4.96 0.08
N TRP A 39 15.06 5.12 1.27
CA TRP A 39 14.53 4.53 2.50
C TRP A 39 13.14 5.09 2.87
N ARG A 40 12.92 6.40 2.66
CA ARG A 40 11.61 7.02 2.91
C ARG A 40 10.52 6.42 2.03
N ILE A 41 10.81 6.21 0.74
CA ILE A 41 9.91 5.55 -0.21
C ILE A 41 9.61 4.12 0.27
N LEU A 42 10.63 3.36 0.65
CA LEU A 42 10.45 1.98 1.10
C LEU A 42 9.57 1.88 2.37
N TRP A 43 9.74 2.78 3.32
CA TRP A 43 8.88 2.83 4.52
C TRP A 43 7.45 3.20 4.18
N ALA A 44 7.25 4.14 3.25
CA ALA A 44 5.93 4.50 2.77
C ALA A 44 5.25 3.32 2.05
N ASP A 45 5.94 2.64 1.15
CA ASP A 45 5.45 1.46 0.42
C ASP A 45 5.13 0.29 1.37
N SER A 46 5.96 0.09 2.40
CA SER A 46 5.68 -0.90 3.45
C SER A 46 4.41 -0.54 4.25
N ALA A 47 4.22 0.74 4.59
CA ALA A 47 3.01 1.21 5.27
C ALA A 47 1.77 1.06 4.38
N TYR A 48 1.90 1.35 3.07
CA TYR A 48 0.86 1.10 2.08
C TYR A 48 0.48 -0.39 2.06
N GLY A 49 1.45 -1.30 1.96
CA GLY A 49 1.22 -2.74 1.91
C GLY A 49 0.54 -3.27 3.17
N ILE A 50 1.00 -2.87 4.36
CA ILE A 50 0.37 -3.24 5.64
C ILE A 50 -1.06 -2.71 5.72
N ALA A 51 -1.29 -1.46 5.29
CA ALA A 51 -2.62 -0.86 5.27
C ALA A 51 -3.55 -1.54 4.25
N ALA A 52 -3.05 -1.94 3.09
CA ALA A 52 -3.78 -2.70 2.07
C ALA A 52 -4.20 -4.09 2.59
N VAL A 53 -3.32 -4.81 3.29
CA VAL A 53 -3.69 -6.08 3.93
C VAL A 53 -4.74 -5.83 5.04
N THR A 54 -4.53 -4.80 5.86
CA THR A 54 -5.45 -4.46 6.96
C THR A 54 -6.85 -4.10 6.45
N ILE A 55 -6.96 -3.27 5.41
CA ILE A 55 -8.25 -2.90 4.81
C ILE A 55 -8.95 -4.12 4.20
N LEU A 56 -8.21 -5.05 3.58
CA LEU A 56 -8.77 -6.28 3.02
C LEU A 56 -9.33 -7.18 4.13
N VAL A 57 -8.52 -7.50 5.15
CA VAL A 57 -8.92 -8.37 6.26
C VAL A 57 -10.11 -7.78 7.00
N THR A 58 -10.05 -6.50 7.37
CA THR A 58 -11.15 -5.82 8.06
C THR A 58 -12.39 -5.70 7.17
N GLY A 59 -12.22 -5.55 5.85
CA GLY A 59 -13.32 -5.55 4.88
C GLY A 59 -14.06 -6.88 4.86
N LEU A 60 -13.32 -8.00 4.80
CA LEU A 60 -13.90 -9.34 4.87
C LEU A 60 -14.63 -9.56 6.21
N LEU A 61 -14.02 -9.16 7.33
CA LEU A 61 -14.66 -9.26 8.64
C LEU A 61 -15.99 -8.50 8.70
N ARG A 62 -16.08 -7.33 8.05
CA ARG A 62 -17.34 -6.58 7.97
C ARG A 62 -18.36 -7.25 7.05
N VAL A 63 -17.94 -7.91 5.97
CA VAL A 63 -18.86 -8.63 5.08
C VAL A 63 -19.44 -9.87 5.77
N PHE A 64 -18.62 -10.62 6.49
CA PHE A 64 -19.02 -11.90 7.09
C PHE A 64 -19.60 -11.80 8.50
N TYR A 65 -19.12 -10.89 9.34
CA TYR A 65 -19.42 -10.92 10.78
C TYR A 65 -20.03 -9.63 11.35
N TYR A 66 -19.56 -8.45 10.94
CA TYR A 66 -19.85 -7.20 11.65
C TYR A 66 -20.65 -6.15 10.87
N GLY A 67 -21.03 -6.45 9.62
CA GLY A 67 -21.77 -5.55 8.75
C GLY A 67 -23.22 -5.99 8.54
N LYS A 68 -23.78 -5.65 7.38
CA LYS A 68 -25.18 -5.94 7.00
C LYS A 68 -25.41 -7.38 6.52
N GLY A 69 -24.38 -8.23 6.56
CA GLY A 69 -24.41 -9.61 6.07
C GLY A 69 -24.03 -9.76 4.59
N THR A 70 -23.57 -10.97 4.24
CA THR A 70 -23.00 -11.30 2.92
C THR A 70 -23.97 -11.09 1.77
N ALA A 71 -25.23 -11.52 1.93
CA ALA A 71 -26.26 -11.39 0.90
C ALA A 71 -26.55 -9.91 0.56
N TYR A 72 -26.53 -9.02 1.55
CA TYR A 72 -26.72 -7.59 1.32
C TYR A 72 -25.60 -7.00 0.45
N TYR A 73 -24.34 -7.32 0.74
CA TYR A 73 -23.21 -6.77 0.00
C TYR A 73 -23.11 -7.34 -1.42
N THR A 74 -23.25 -8.65 -1.57
CA THR A 74 -23.08 -9.34 -2.86
C THR A 74 -24.19 -9.04 -3.87
N ALA A 75 -25.38 -8.61 -3.40
CA ALA A 75 -26.45 -8.12 -4.25
C ALA A 75 -26.20 -6.72 -4.85
N MET A 76 -25.21 -5.97 -4.34
CA MET A 76 -24.96 -4.59 -4.74
C MET A 76 -23.78 -4.50 -5.72
N THR A 77 -23.99 -3.98 -6.92
CA THR A 77 -22.91 -3.81 -7.93
C THR A 77 -21.73 -2.96 -7.40
N VAL A 78 -22.01 -1.94 -6.60
CA VAL A 78 -20.98 -1.07 -6.01
C VAL A 78 -19.99 -1.82 -5.12
N PHE A 79 -20.43 -2.91 -4.47
CA PHE A 79 -19.54 -3.76 -3.67
C PHE A 79 -18.49 -4.42 -4.55
N TRP A 80 -18.91 -5.04 -5.65
CA TRP A 80 -18.02 -5.69 -6.60
C TRP A 80 -17.09 -4.70 -7.29
N LEU A 81 -17.56 -3.50 -7.62
CA LEU A 81 -16.70 -2.43 -8.14
C LEU A 81 -15.61 -2.04 -7.14
N LYS A 82 -15.96 -1.88 -5.86
CA LYS A 82 -14.98 -1.58 -4.80
C LYS A 82 -13.94 -2.69 -4.67
N VAL A 83 -14.37 -3.95 -4.66
CA VAL A 83 -13.46 -5.11 -4.55
C VAL A 83 -12.57 -5.21 -5.79
N GLY A 84 -13.14 -5.11 -6.99
CA GLY A 84 -12.39 -5.14 -8.24
C GLY A 84 -11.35 -4.04 -8.33
N LEU A 85 -11.73 -2.79 -8.00
CA LEU A 85 -10.81 -1.67 -7.97
C LEU A 85 -9.68 -1.89 -6.95
N PHE A 86 -10.01 -2.37 -5.75
CA PHE A 86 -9.01 -2.68 -4.73
C PHE A 86 -7.99 -3.71 -5.23
N LEU A 87 -8.45 -4.79 -5.88
CA LEU A 87 -7.57 -5.83 -6.42
C LEU A 87 -6.70 -5.32 -7.57
N VAL A 88 -7.27 -4.53 -8.48
CA VAL A 88 -6.52 -3.92 -9.60
C VAL A 88 -5.43 -3.00 -9.07
N VAL A 89 -5.78 -2.08 -8.17
CA VAL A 89 -4.82 -1.14 -7.58
C VAL A 89 -3.74 -1.88 -6.80
N GLY A 90 -4.12 -2.86 -5.98
CA GLY A 90 -3.17 -3.68 -5.22
C GLY A 90 -2.27 -4.57 -6.10
N MET A 91 -2.72 -4.95 -7.30
CA MET A 91 -1.88 -5.67 -8.25
C MET A 91 -0.89 -4.73 -8.94
N VAL A 92 -1.35 -3.55 -9.36
CA VAL A 92 -0.51 -2.50 -9.94
C VAL A 92 0.58 -2.06 -8.95
N SER A 93 0.26 -1.99 -7.66
CA SER A 93 1.23 -1.59 -6.62
C SER A 93 2.34 -2.61 -6.39
N LEU A 94 2.23 -3.86 -6.85
CA LEU A 94 3.31 -4.84 -6.69
C LEU A 94 4.56 -4.44 -7.51
N TYR A 95 4.37 -3.81 -8.67
CA TYR A 95 5.48 -3.34 -9.51
C TYR A 95 6.42 -2.35 -8.79
N PRO A 96 5.93 -1.22 -8.21
CA PRO A 96 6.78 -0.33 -7.44
C PRO A 96 7.37 -1.00 -6.20
N THR A 97 6.61 -1.81 -5.47
CA THR A 97 7.13 -2.56 -4.30
C THR A 97 8.38 -3.39 -4.66
N PHE A 98 8.32 -4.18 -5.74
CA PHE A 98 9.49 -4.95 -6.18
C PHE A 98 10.64 -4.05 -6.64
N SER A 99 10.35 -2.95 -7.32
CA SER A 99 11.36 -1.98 -7.76
C SER A 99 12.10 -1.36 -6.58
N PHE A 100 11.39 -0.92 -5.55
CA PHE A 100 11.96 -0.32 -4.34
C PHE A 100 12.82 -1.31 -3.55
N LEU A 101 12.37 -2.56 -3.43
CA LEU A 101 13.15 -3.63 -2.78
C LEU A 101 14.46 -3.95 -3.53
N MET A 102 14.47 -3.87 -4.87
CA MET A 102 15.70 -4.04 -5.65
C MET A 102 16.69 -2.88 -5.45
N TRP A 103 16.20 -1.64 -5.34
CA TRP A 103 17.06 -0.48 -5.04
C TRP A 103 17.74 -0.61 -3.68
N LEU A 104 17.03 -1.12 -2.68
CA LEU A 104 17.61 -1.35 -1.35
C LEU A 104 18.82 -2.28 -1.39
N LYS A 105 18.73 -3.38 -2.16
CA LYS A 105 19.86 -4.32 -2.31
C LYS A 105 21.09 -3.65 -2.89
N SER A 106 20.89 -2.74 -3.84
CA SER A 106 21.97 -1.97 -4.47
C SER A 106 22.60 -0.99 -3.46
N LEU A 107 21.77 -0.29 -2.67
CA LEU A 107 22.20 0.66 -1.65
C LEU A 107 22.94 0.04 -0.45
N ILE A 108 22.60 -1.21 -0.09
CA ILE A 108 23.31 -1.95 0.97
C ILE A 108 24.60 -2.58 0.45
N GLY A 109 24.65 -2.95 -0.83
CA GLY A 109 25.82 -3.54 -1.48
C GLY A 109 26.94 -2.54 -1.81
N GLU A 110 26.59 -1.28 -2.01
CA GLU A 110 27.56 -0.19 -2.21
C GLU A 110 28.06 0.36 -0.87
N LYS A 111 29.39 0.36 -0.67
CA LYS A 111 30.02 1.09 0.44
C LYS A 111 29.65 2.58 0.34
N PRO A 112 29.51 3.29 1.48
CA PRO A 112 28.94 4.64 1.51
C PRO A 112 29.93 5.67 0.94
N ALA A 113 29.99 5.79 -0.38
CA ALA A 113 30.42 6.96 -1.13
C ALA A 113 30.37 6.65 -2.62
N GLU A 114 29.21 6.79 -3.24
CA GLU A 114 29.05 7.52 -4.50
C GLU A 114 27.57 7.57 -4.86
N ARG A 115 27.15 8.66 -5.47
CA ARG A 115 25.75 8.87 -5.85
C ARG A 115 25.29 7.71 -6.74
N VAL A 116 24.20 7.06 -6.33
CA VAL A 116 23.47 6.12 -7.18
C VAL A 116 22.95 6.91 -8.37
N LYS A 117 23.73 6.94 -9.46
CA LYS A 117 23.22 7.28 -10.78
C LYS A 117 22.31 6.14 -11.18
N LEU A 118 21.02 6.41 -11.36
CA LEU A 118 20.12 5.47 -12.01
C LEU A 118 20.68 5.20 -13.42
N LEU A 119 21.36 4.08 -13.58
CA LEU A 119 21.92 3.66 -14.85
C LEU A 119 20.77 3.24 -15.77
N HIS A 120 20.61 4.03 -16.84
CA HIS A 120 20.21 3.58 -18.18
C HIS A 120 18.96 2.70 -18.28
N TYR A 121 17.81 3.36 -18.44
CA TYR A 121 16.70 2.80 -19.21
C TYR A 121 16.51 3.66 -20.47
N ARG A 122 17.07 3.17 -21.58
CA ARG A 122 16.60 3.51 -22.93
C ARG A 122 15.63 2.44 -23.37
#